data_AF-A0A952B6W0-F1
#
_entry.id   AF-A0A952B6W0-F1
#
_cell.length_a   1.000
_cell.length_b   1.000
_cell.length_c   1.000
_cell.angle_alpha   90.00
_cell.angle_beta   90.00
_cell.angle_gamma   90.00
#
_symmetry.space_group_name_H-M   'P 1'
#
loop_
_entity.id
_entity.type
_entity.pdbx_description
1 polymer ?
#
loop_
_entity_poly.entity_id
_entity_poly.type
_entity_poly.pdbx_seq_one_letter_code
_entity_poly.pdbx_strand_id
1 'polypeptide(L)'
;MAQGLDNSYEASLRATLVEVLKALIIEGFELPIHWVAVSNNGSIVAGDCASEHNPEEWVMTTRVEHYAGPGRLQLPVNIVCIDVRAAAVRVAVSEGGEIEYHYSAAPWISL
;
A
#
# COMPACT_ATOMS: atom_id res chain seq x y z
N MET A 1 -16.82 -15.17 19.16
CA MET A 1 -17.65 -14.49 18.15
C MET A 1 -16.74 -13.53 17.41
N ALA A 2 -16.34 -13.86 16.18
CA ALA A 2 -15.58 -12.96 15.33
C ALA A 2 -16.51 -11.80 14.95
N GLN A 3 -16.32 -10.64 15.57
CA GLN A 3 -17.01 -9.43 15.15
C GLN A 3 -16.60 -9.16 13.71
N GLY A 4 -17.60 -9.08 12.84
CA GLY A 4 -17.41 -8.84 11.41
C GLY A 4 -16.52 -7.63 11.20
N LEU A 5 -15.58 -7.80 10.26
CA LEU A 5 -14.85 -6.72 9.63
C LEU A 5 -15.82 -5.55 9.38
N ASP A 6 -15.41 -4.35 9.79
CA ASP A 6 -16.08 -3.16 9.28
C ASP A 6 -15.65 -3.00 7.83
N ASN A 7 -16.35 -3.69 6.95
CA ASN A 7 -16.05 -3.81 5.52
C ASN A 7 -15.88 -2.46 4.82
N SER A 8 -16.37 -1.37 5.42
CA SER A 8 -16.27 -0.02 4.89
C SER A 8 -14.85 0.53 4.90
N TYR A 9 -14.11 0.37 6.00
CA TYR A 9 -12.77 0.94 6.17
C TYR A 9 -11.71 0.19 5.36
N GLU A 10 -11.81 -1.14 5.33
CA GLU A 10 -10.93 -1.98 4.49
C GLU A 10 -11.16 -1.67 3.01
N ALA A 11 -12.42 -1.44 2.59
CA ALA A 11 -12.74 -1.02 1.24
C ALA A 11 -12.19 0.37 0.90
N SER A 12 -12.27 1.34 1.81
CA SER A 12 -11.68 2.67 1.62
C SER A 12 -10.17 2.61 1.48
N LEU A 13 -9.46 1.90 2.35
CA LEU A 13 -8.01 1.72 2.22
C LEU A 13 -7.66 1.02 0.91
N ARG A 14 -8.42 -0.01 0.52
CA ARG A 14 -8.21 -0.73 -0.72
C ARG A 14 -8.38 0.19 -1.94
N ALA A 15 -9.39 1.07 -1.92
CA ALA A 15 -9.58 2.07 -2.97
C ALA A 15 -8.41 3.05 -3.04
N THR A 16 -7.99 3.62 -1.90
CA THR A 16 -6.82 4.49 -1.81
C THR A 16 -5.55 3.80 -2.31
N LEU A 17 -5.34 2.54 -1.92
CA LEU A 17 -4.18 1.76 -2.35
C LEU A 17 -4.19 1.50 -3.86
N VAL A 18 -5.35 1.22 -4.46
CA VAL A 18 -5.49 1.09 -5.91
C VAL A 18 -5.12 2.38 -6.63
N GLU A 19 -5.54 3.54 -6.11
CA GLU A 19 -5.18 4.84 -6.67
C GLU A 19 -3.68 5.12 -6.54
N VAL A 20 -3.10 4.83 -5.38
CA VAL A 20 -1.66 4.93 -5.12
C VAL A 20 -0.87 4.07 -6.10
N LEU A 21 -1.19 2.78 -6.21
CA LEU A 21 -0.47 1.85 -7.09
C LEU A 21 -0.56 2.28 -8.56
N LYS A 22 -1.74 2.73 -9.02
CA LYS A 22 -1.90 3.29 -10.37
C LYS A 22 -1.01 4.50 -10.60
N ALA A 23 -1.00 5.44 -9.65
CA ALA A 23 -0.16 6.63 -9.74
C ALA A 23 1.33 6.24 -9.81
N LEU A 24 1.78 5.30 -8.99
CA LEU A 24 3.17 4.84 -9.00
C LEU A 24 3.57 4.18 -10.33
N ILE A 25 2.69 3.37 -10.92
CA ILE A 25 2.95 2.75 -12.24
C ILE A 25 3.06 3.83 -13.32
N ILE A 26 2.20 4.86 -13.30
CA ILE A 26 2.26 6.01 -14.23
C ILE A 26 3.57 6.78 -14.05
N GLU A 27 4.02 6.95 -12.82
CA GLU A 27 5.30 7.57 -12.46
C GLU A 27 6.52 6.66 -12.73
N GLY A 28 6.29 5.46 -13.25
CA GLY A 28 7.33 4.56 -13.75
C GLY A 28 7.82 3.50 -12.77
N PHE A 29 7.10 3.20 -11.68
CA PHE A 29 7.34 2.00 -10.87
C PHE A 29 7.07 0.74 -11.69
N GLU A 30 7.89 -0.30 -11.50
CA GLU A 30 7.78 -1.57 -12.22
C GLU A 30 7.13 -2.68 -11.37
N LEU A 31 6.28 -3.50 -11.98
CA LEU A 31 5.67 -4.65 -11.30
C LEU A 31 6.67 -5.82 -11.16
N PRO A 32 6.61 -6.62 -10.07
CA PRO A 32 5.73 -6.43 -8.91
C PRO A 32 6.11 -5.25 -7.99
N ILE A 33 5.09 -4.67 -7.37
CA ILE A 33 5.21 -3.66 -6.32
C ILE A 33 4.77 -4.29 -5.00
N HIS A 34 5.70 -4.37 -4.05
CA HIS A 34 5.46 -4.79 -2.68
C HIS A 34 5.05 -3.58 -1.84
N TRP A 35 4.11 -3.75 -0.91
CA TRP A 35 3.71 -2.64 -0.05
C TRP A 35 3.37 -3.08 1.38
N VAL A 36 3.57 -2.14 2.32
CA VAL A 36 3.22 -2.28 3.72
C VAL A 36 2.54 -1.00 4.20
N ALA A 37 1.35 -1.12 4.75
CA ALA A 37 0.57 -0.07 5.38
C ALA A 37 0.64 -0.20 6.91
N VAL A 38 1.02 0.87 7.59
CA VAL A 38 1.11 0.95 9.04
C VAL A 38 0.22 2.09 9.53
N SER A 39 -0.72 1.75 10.41
CA SER A 39 -1.63 2.69 11.06
C SER A 39 -1.07 3.18 12.39
N ASN A 40 -1.53 4.36 12.82
CA ASN A 40 -1.13 4.97 14.10
C ASN A 40 -1.42 4.08 15.34
N ASN A 41 -2.41 3.20 15.25
CA ASN A 41 -2.80 2.26 16.30
C ASN A 41 -1.98 0.95 16.29
N GLY A 42 -0.95 0.85 15.45
CA GLY A 42 -0.09 -0.33 15.34
C GLY A 42 -0.64 -1.47 14.49
N SER A 43 -1.78 -1.29 13.82
CA SER A 43 -2.27 -2.22 12.80
C SER A 43 -1.41 -2.17 11.54
N ILE A 44 -1.07 -3.34 11.01
CA ILE A 44 -0.20 -3.51 9.84
C ILE A 44 -0.95 -4.35 8.80
N VAL A 45 -0.87 -3.94 7.54
CA VAL A 45 -1.39 -4.69 6.40
C VAL A 45 -0.33 -4.66 5.32
N ALA A 46 -0.03 -5.80 4.72
CA ALA A 46 0.94 -5.89 3.64
C ALA A 46 0.28 -6.46 2.38
N GLY A 47 0.98 -6.39 1.26
CA GLY A 47 0.55 -7.06 0.05
C GLY A 47 1.46 -6.81 -1.12
N ASP A 48 1.05 -7.38 -2.24
CA ASP A 48 1.82 -7.43 -3.47
C ASP A 48 0.90 -7.06 -4.64
N CYS A 49 1.37 -6.22 -5.54
CA CYS A 49 0.75 -5.92 -6.82
C CYS A 49 1.62 -6.49 -7.93
N ALA A 50 1.10 -7.39 -8.75
CA ALA A 50 1.85 -8.04 -9.82
C ALA A 50 1.05 -8.08 -11.13
N SER A 51 1.74 -8.20 -12.26
CA SER A 51 1.10 -8.46 -13.56
C SER A 51 0.59 -9.90 -13.58
N GLU A 52 -0.60 -10.13 -14.12
CA GLU A 52 -0.99 -11.47 -14.57
C GLU A 52 -0.50 -11.73 -15.99
N HIS A 53 -0.90 -12.87 -16.56
CA HIS A 53 -0.50 -13.40 -17.87
C HIS A 53 -0.64 -12.38 -19.03
N ASN A 54 -1.36 -11.28 -18.82
CA ASN A 54 -1.43 -10.12 -19.71
C ASN A 54 -0.76 -8.90 -19.02
N PRO A 55 0.26 -8.26 -19.62
CA PRO A 55 0.92 -7.08 -19.05
C PRO A 55 0.01 -5.87 -18.80
N GLU A 56 -1.18 -5.84 -19.42
CA GLU A 56 -2.18 -4.79 -19.18
C GLU A 56 -3.11 -5.11 -17.99
N GLU A 57 -3.11 -6.35 -17.50
CA GLU A 57 -3.92 -6.78 -16.36
C GLU A 57 -3.01 -7.09 -15.17
N TRP A 58 -3.26 -6.38 -14.06
CA TRP A 58 -2.52 -6.57 -12.83
C TRP A 58 -3.46 -6.96 -11.70
N VAL A 59 -2.95 -7.82 -10.82
CA VAL A 59 -3.65 -8.32 -9.65
C VAL A 59 -2.94 -7.85 -8.39
N MET A 60 -3.74 -7.26 -7.52
CA MET A 60 -3.34 -6.87 -6.17
C MET A 60 -3.79 -7.96 -5.20
N THR A 61 -2.82 -8.58 -4.56
CA THR A 61 -3.02 -9.48 -3.43
C THR A 61 -2.73 -8.75 -2.13
N THR A 62 -3.59 -8.96 -1.13
CA THR A 62 -3.44 -8.37 0.21
C THR A 62 -3.18 -9.49 1.19
N ARG A 63 -2.08 -9.40 1.94
CA ARG A 63 -1.75 -10.28 3.06
C ARG A 63 -1.84 -9.46 4.34
N VAL A 64 -2.94 -9.67 5.06
CA VAL A 64 -3.20 -8.98 6.31
C VAL A 64 -2.32 -9.58 7.40
N GLU A 65 -1.35 -8.81 7.89
CA GLU A 65 -0.40 -9.25 8.90
C GLU A 65 -0.40 -8.28 10.08
N HIS A 66 -1.15 -8.67 11.12
CA HIS A 66 -1.15 -8.11 12.48
C HIS A 66 -2.06 -6.89 12.76
N TYR A 67 -2.93 -7.08 13.77
CA TYR A 67 -3.74 -6.03 14.38
C TYR A 67 -3.49 -6.00 15.88
N ALA A 68 -3.11 -4.84 16.42
CA ALA A 68 -2.97 -4.66 17.87
C ALA A 68 -4.33 -4.52 18.60
N GLY A 69 -5.42 -4.31 17.85
CA GLY A 69 -6.80 -4.18 18.35
C GLY A 69 -7.80 -5.03 17.55
N PRO A 70 -9.13 -4.84 17.72
CA PRO A 70 -10.15 -5.63 17.02
C PRO A 70 -10.16 -5.34 15.51
N GLY A 71 -9.20 -5.92 14.78
CA GLY A 71 -9.22 -6.11 13.32
C GLY A 71 -9.32 -4.85 12.47
N ARG A 72 -8.92 -3.66 12.95
CA ARG A 72 -9.12 -2.40 12.23
C ARG A 72 -7.84 -1.60 12.07
N LEU A 73 -7.54 -1.27 10.82
CA LEU A 73 -6.58 -0.26 10.43
C LEU A 73 -7.23 1.12 10.56
N GLN A 74 -6.51 2.10 11.12
CA GLN A 74 -7.00 3.45 11.40
C GLN A 74 -6.15 4.48 10.67
N LEU A 75 -6.78 5.58 10.27
CA LEU A 75 -6.04 6.75 9.81
C LEU A 75 -5.38 7.47 11.00
N PRO A 76 -4.27 8.19 10.77
CA PRO A 76 -3.50 8.22 9.53
C PRO A 76 -2.74 6.91 9.28
N VAL A 77 -2.47 6.64 8.01
CA VAL A 77 -1.75 5.45 7.54
C VAL A 77 -0.52 5.89 6.77
N ASN A 78 0.61 5.23 7.04
CA ASN A 78 1.78 5.32 6.18
C ASN A 78 1.88 4.04 5.36
N ILE A 79 1.97 4.18 4.04
CA ILE A 79 2.15 3.09 3.10
C ILE A 79 3.56 3.20 2.52
N VAL A 80 4.36 2.15 2.65
CA VAL A 80 5.65 2.05 1.95
C VAL A 80 5.44 1.14 0.76
N CYS A 81 5.77 1.61 -0.45
CA CYS A 81 5.74 0.83 -1.68
C CYS A 81 7.16 0.68 -2.23
N ILE A 82 7.51 -0.51 -2.70
CA ILE A 82 8.82 -0.86 -3.24
C ILE A 82 8.64 -1.67 -4.54
N ASP A 83 9.29 -1.25 -5.62
CA ASP A 83 9.26 -1.96 -6.90
C ASP A 83 10.40 -2.97 -7.08
N VAL A 84 10.42 -3.70 -8.19
CA VAL A 84 11.44 -4.73 -8.50
C VAL A 84 12.87 -4.19 -8.57
N ARG A 85 13.02 -2.90 -8.83
CA ARG A 85 14.31 -2.21 -8.96
C ARG A 85 14.74 -1.59 -7.62
N ALA A 86 14.01 -1.87 -6.55
CA ALA A 86 14.16 -1.25 -5.23
C ALA A 86 13.91 0.27 -5.21
N ALA A 87 13.19 0.81 -6.19
CA ALA A 87 12.64 2.16 -6.07
C ALA A 87 11.57 2.16 -4.97
N ALA A 88 11.63 3.15 -4.07
CA ALA A 88 10.79 3.18 -2.88
C ALA A 88 10.13 4.54 -2.68
N VAL A 89 8.89 4.50 -2.22
CA VAL A 89 8.09 5.68 -1.90
C VAL A 89 7.34 5.43 -0.61
N ARG A 90 7.31 6.44 0.26
CA ARG A 90 6.40 6.49 1.40
C ARG A 90 5.22 7.37 1.02
N VAL A 91 4.02 6.84 1.16
CA VAL A 91 2.76 7.57 0.99
C VAL A 91 2.12 7.75 2.35
N ALA A 92 1.83 8.99 2.73
CA ALA A 92 1.08 9.29 3.94
C ALA A 92 -0.37 9.59 3.58
N VAL A 93 -1.30 8.95 4.27
CA VAL A 93 -2.74 9.18 4.16
C VAL A 93 -3.24 9.77 5.47
N SER A 94 -3.71 11.01 5.43
CA SER A 94 -4.19 11.74 6.62
C SER A 94 -5.60 11.29 7.03
N GLU A 95 -6.06 11.71 8.23
CA GLU A 95 -7.44 11.46 8.68
C GLU A 95 -8.50 12.08 7.75
N GLY A 96 -8.15 13.16 7.04
CA GLY A 96 -9.01 13.80 6.04
C GLY A 96 -9.00 13.10 4.68
N GLY A 97 -8.22 12.03 4.51
CA GLY A 97 -8.04 11.34 3.23
C GLY A 97 -7.07 12.03 2.27
N GLU A 98 -6.32 13.03 2.74
CA GLU A 98 -5.29 13.67 1.93
C GLU A 98 -4.11 12.71 1.75
N ILE A 99 -3.57 12.64 0.53
CA ILE A 99 -2.49 11.73 0.14
C ILE A 99 -1.23 12.54 -0.16
N GLU A 100 -0.14 12.24 0.53
CA GLU A 100 1.15 12.88 0.34
C GLU A 100 2.22 11.86 -0.03
N TYR A 101 2.95 12.10 -1.13
CA TYR A 101 3.99 11.20 -1.64
C TYR A 101 5.38 11.70 -1.25
N HIS A 102 6.16 10.85 -0.61
CA HIS A 102 7.54 11.10 -0.26
C HIS A 102 8.44 10.08 -0.96
N TYR A 103 8.95 10.46 -2.11
CA TYR A 103 9.90 9.65 -2.88
C TYR A 103 11.25 9.64 -2.17
N SER A 104 11.75 8.45 -1.88
CA SER A 104 13.16 8.31 -1.54
C SER A 104 13.94 8.32 -2.85
N ALA A 105 14.71 9.37 -3.13
CA ALA A 105 15.76 9.26 -4.13
C ALA A 105 16.65 8.10 -3.69
N ALA A 106 16.79 7.04 -4.48
CA ALA A 106 17.72 5.95 -4.17
C ALA A 106 19.14 6.51 -4.28
N PRO A 107 19.87 6.77 -3.17
CA PRO A 107 21.19 7.38 -3.24
C PRO A 107 22.31 6.40 -3.64
N TRP A 108 22.00 5.11 -3.92
CA TRP A 108 23.02 4.04 -3.88
C TRP A 108 23.12 3.11 -5.10
N ILE A 109 22.35 3.28 -6.19
CA ILE A 109 22.56 2.46 -7.40
C ILE A 109 23.48 3.21 -8.37
N SER A 110 24.78 3.18 -8.09
CA SER A 110 25.79 3.23 -9.14
C SER A 110 26.10 1.78 -9.51
N LEU A 111 25.62 1.33 -10.67
CA LEU A 111 26.17 0.17 -11.37
C LEU A 111 27.40 0.61 -12.17
#